data_AF-A0A8B6FB29-F1
#
_entry.id   AF-A0A8B6FB29-F1
#
_cell.length_a   1.000
_cell.length_b   1.000
_cell.length_c   1.000
_cell.angle_alpha   90.00
_cell.angle_beta   90.00
_cell.angle_gamma   90.00
#
_symmetry.space_group_name_H-M   'P 1'
#
loop_
_entity.id
_entity.type
_entity.pdbx_description
1 polymer ?
#
loop_
_entity_poly.entity_id
_entity_poly.type
_entity_poly.pdbx_seq_one_letter_code
_entity_poly.pdbx_strand_id
1 'polypeptide(L)'
;MTIQDLCTVDKLNEWTGKNMTTLAPGTIRSYLSSMDLFVEYLLEKGLVTHIERFQRFRESLKIIAKKLKSRAKMRRTVVETEEIETMILPVDIQTFLSSEYAQTIEKKIANKSKQVVPSTFYDVRDYMLLRLLQTNAQRPMAVRNITMNSIDRARRTDDGGISITVAKHKTQEGGPAVIHVNAKLYGFLRDYIQMLKIIPGYPVAKEQSIFTTFPKSDGTVSLLTSSQVNKGIQRVWDQGPVNKPVTATRLRKATSTAVRTQIPASREILARHMTHNPETADRHYALYQHRELAVPVTNMIAAVMEGNETQLTKIKNAMNSDNQVVHDIMQEKGSDLRVRVKSDLGNITKSVHWPKDNTDNDSTGTIEYDVPDNIKQYSENKLENMNTSGKSHEECKVKQKKKSQSEKSQEECEVKQKKKSHGRRSFEAAESSELLELCNDLILKGNIKKSEVMERVSGSVRGRILLLNLQSRLGCKEIWKKITDRLQTERKRRYKERVSWYPFGRPYPAVWENMGTFLGRTNNPNPNPNPNPNPNPNPNPNPNPNPNPNPNPKP
;
A
#
# COMPACT_ATOMS: atom_id res chain seq x y z
N MET A 1 -9.72 11.35 39.35
CA MET A 1 -10.46 11.08 38.11
C MET A 1 -10.04 9.71 37.61
N THR A 2 -10.97 8.78 37.51
CA THR A 2 -10.73 7.39 37.11
C THR A 2 -10.78 7.22 35.57
N ILE A 3 -10.27 6.12 35.03
CA ILE A 3 -10.40 5.80 33.60
C ILE A 3 -11.89 5.68 33.22
N GLN A 4 -12.71 5.15 34.12
CA GLN A 4 -14.15 5.08 33.97
C GLN A 4 -14.74 6.49 33.77
N ASP A 5 -14.28 7.48 34.54
CA ASP A 5 -14.74 8.87 34.42
C ASP A 5 -14.34 9.52 33.09
N LEU A 6 -13.26 9.05 32.45
CA LEU A 6 -12.77 9.56 31.17
C LEU A 6 -13.49 8.93 29.96
N CYS A 7 -13.85 7.65 30.06
CA CYS A 7 -14.48 6.89 28.98
C CYS A 7 -16.02 7.01 28.99
N THR A 8 -16.52 8.25 28.88
CA THR A 8 -17.97 8.52 28.73
C THR A 8 -18.30 9.05 27.34
N VAL A 9 -19.50 8.73 26.86
CA VAL A 9 -19.98 9.19 25.55
C VAL A 9 -20.09 10.72 25.52
N ASP A 10 -20.48 11.34 26.63
CA ASP A 10 -20.60 12.80 26.73
C ASP A 10 -19.25 13.51 26.58
N LYS A 11 -18.22 13.06 27.32
CA LYS A 11 -16.86 13.61 27.19
C LYS A 11 -16.29 13.37 25.80
N LEU A 12 -16.60 12.24 25.19
CA LEU A 12 -16.21 11.95 23.82
C LEU A 12 -16.87 12.92 22.82
N ASN A 13 -18.17 13.19 22.97
CA ASN A 13 -18.90 14.13 22.14
C ASN A 13 -18.39 15.56 22.32
N GLU A 14 -18.16 15.99 23.57
CA GLU A 14 -17.58 17.28 23.91
C GLU A 14 -16.19 17.45 23.29
N TRP A 15 -15.30 16.48 23.51
CA TRP A 15 -13.95 16.51 22.97
C TRP A 15 -13.97 16.51 21.44
N THR A 16 -14.83 15.70 20.82
CA THR A 16 -14.96 15.66 19.35
C THR A 16 -15.46 17.01 18.85
N GLY A 17 -16.54 17.56 19.42
CA GLY A 17 -17.12 18.84 19.04
C GLY A 17 -16.11 19.98 19.11
N LYS A 18 -15.38 20.09 20.22
CA LYS A 18 -14.33 21.10 20.42
C LYS A 18 -13.19 20.99 19.42
N ASN A 19 -12.76 19.77 19.08
CA ASN A 19 -11.61 19.55 18.21
C ASN A 19 -11.96 19.52 16.71
N MET A 20 -13.25 19.45 16.35
CA MET A 20 -13.70 19.48 14.96
C MET A 20 -13.42 20.81 14.25
N THR A 21 -13.23 21.90 14.99
CA THR A 21 -12.91 23.23 14.45
C THR A 21 -11.41 23.45 14.29
N THR A 22 -10.59 22.81 15.12
CA THR A 22 -9.13 23.04 15.17
C THR A 22 -8.32 21.94 14.50
N LEU A 23 -8.80 20.69 14.49
CA LEU A 23 -8.08 19.54 13.97
C LEU A 23 -8.65 19.03 12.66
N ALA A 24 -7.79 18.42 11.86
CA ALA A 24 -8.23 17.74 10.65
C ALA A 24 -9.10 16.52 10.97
N PRO A 25 -10.16 16.24 10.18
CA PRO A 25 -11.02 15.07 10.39
C PRO A 25 -10.26 13.74 10.41
N GLY A 26 -9.17 13.65 9.63
CA GLY A 26 -8.27 12.49 9.64
C GLY A 26 -7.50 12.33 10.95
N THR A 27 -7.04 13.44 11.54
CA THR A 27 -6.34 13.45 12.84
C THR A 27 -7.27 13.01 13.97
N ILE A 28 -8.48 13.58 14.02
CA ILE A 28 -9.50 13.19 15.01
C ILE A 28 -9.79 11.70 14.89
N ARG A 29 -10.00 11.20 13.66
CA ARG A 29 -10.21 9.77 13.41
C ARG A 29 -9.04 8.90 13.89
N SER A 30 -7.80 9.38 13.74
CA SER A 30 -6.62 8.67 14.26
C SER A 30 -6.67 8.59 15.78
N TYR A 31 -6.96 9.69 16.48
CA TYR A 31 -7.08 9.71 17.94
C TYR A 31 -8.22 8.81 18.43
N LEU A 32 -9.38 8.81 17.76
CA LEU A 32 -10.47 7.88 18.07
C LEU A 32 -10.07 6.42 17.89
N SER A 33 -9.24 6.13 16.87
CA SER A 33 -8.74 4.77 16.62
C SER A 33 -7.73 4.34 17.69
N SER A 34 -6.83 5.23 18.09
CA SER A 34 -5.90 4.99 19.21
C SER A 34 -6.64 4.74 20.52
N MET A 35 -7.69 5.52 20.78
CA MET A 35 -8.53 5.35 21.97
C MET A 35 -9.29 4.02 21.92
N ASP A 36 -9.79 3.60 20.76
CA ASP A 36 -10.43 2.30 20.59
C ASP A 36 -9.49 1.14 20.91
N LEU A 37 -8.23 1.23 20.44
CA LEU A 37 -7.18 0.25 20.75
C LEU A 37 -6.79 0.25 22.24
N PHE A 38 -6.72 1.43 22.86
CA PHE A 38 -6.45 1.52 24.29
C PHE A 38 -7.56 0.86 25.11
N VAL A 39 -8.83 1.12 24.78
CA VAL A 39 -9.96 0.50 25.47
C VAL A 39 -10.03 -1.00 25.19
N GLU A 40 -9.71 -1.45 23.98
CA GLU A 40 -9.56 -2.87 23.65
C GLU A 40 -8.54 -3.56 24.55
N TYR A 41 -7.36 -2.96 24.69
CA TYR A 41 -6.31 -3.46 25.59
C TYR A 41 -6.79 -3.56 27.04
N LEU A 42 -7.47 -2.54 27.56
CA LEU A 42 -8.01 -2.56 28.92
C LEU A 42 -9.02 -3.68 29.15
N LEU A 43 -9.90 -3.91 28.17
CA LEU A 43 -10.89 -4.99 28.19
C LEU A 43 -10.23 -6.37 28.15
N GLU A 44 -9.29 -6.58 27.22
CA GLU A 44 -8.58 -7.85 27.04
C GLU A 44 -7.71 -8.22 28.26
N LYS A 45 -7.16 -7.22 28.95
CA LYS A 45 -6.34 -7.42 30.15
C LYS A 45 -7.16 -7.48 31.45
N GLY A 46 -8.49 -7.36 31.39
CA GLY A 46 -9.34 -7.39 32.57
C GLY A 46 -9.07 -6.23 33.55
N LEU A 47 -8.55 -5.10 33.06
CA LEU A 47 -8.15 -3.94 33.88
C LEU A 47 -9.34 -3.03 34.24
N VAL A 48 -10.55 -3.40 33.82
CA VAL A 48 -11.76 -2.62 34.01
C VAL A 48 -12.91 -3.51 34.47
N THR A 49 -13.71 -3.01 35.41
CA THR A 49 -14.83 -3.75 36.02
C THR A 49 -16.14 -3.63 35.22
N HIS A 50 -16.40 -2.48 34.60
CA HIS A 50 -17.66 -2.21 33.89
C HIS A 50 -17.57 -2.49 32.38
N ILE A 51 -17.44 -3.76 32.01
CA ILE A 51 -17.20 -4.21 30.63
C ILE A 51 -18.20 -3.62 29.62
N GLU A 52 -19.50 -3.67 29.92
CA GLU A 52 -20.54 -3.17 29.01
C GLU A 52 -20.41 -1.68 28.70
N ARG A 53 -20.03 -0.87 29.69
CA ARG A 53 -19.83 0.58 29.51
C ARG A 53 -18.70 0.86 28.52
N PHE A 54 -17.58 0.16 28.65
CA PHE A 54 -16.45 0.31 27.74
C PHE A 54 -16.78 -0.21 26.33
N GLN A 55 -17.59 -1.27 26.21
CA GLN A 55 -18.08 -1.73 24.91
C GLN A 55 -18.95 -0.66 24.21
N ARG A 56 -19.93 -0.07 24.92
CA ARG A 56 -20.74 1.05 24.39
C ARG A 56 -19.89 2.27 24.01
N PHE A 57 -18.85 2.55 24.79
CA PHE A 57 -17.90 3.61 24.48
C PHE A 57 -17.11 3.33 23.19
N ARG A 58 -16.60 2.10 23.01
CA ARG A 58 -15.95 1.67 21.75
C ARG A 58 -16.87 1.78 20.54
N GLU A 59 -18.14 1.38 20.68
CA GLU A 59 -19.13 1.53 19.62
C GLU A 59 -19.31 3.01 19.24
N SER A 60 -19.39 3.89 20.23
CA SER A 60 -19.47 5.34 20.02
C SER A 60 -18.24 5.89 19.28
N LEU A 61 -17.02 5.48 19.68
CA LEU A 61 -15.78 5.83 18.97
C LEU A 61 -15.85 5.43 17.49
N LYS A 62 -16.28 4.20 17.21
CA LYS A 62 -16.40 3.64 15.85
C LYS A 62 -17.44 4.38 15.02
N ILE A 63 -18.59 4.75 15.61
CA ILE A 63 -19.65 5.53 14.95
C ILE A 63 -19.12 6.91 14.55
N ILE A 64 -18.47 7.63 15.48
CA ILE A 64 -17.92 8.96 15.19
C ILE A 64 -16.82 8.85 14.13
N ALA A 65 -15.88 7.91 14.27
CA ALA A 65 -14.83 7.67 13.29
C ALA A 65 -15.39 7.37 11.89
N LYS A 66 -16.49 6.62 11.79
CA LYS A 66 -17.20 6.34 10.54
C LYS A 66 -17.81 7.62 9.94
N LYS A 67 -18.44 8.47 10.75
CA LYS A 67 -18.98 9.77 10.31
C LYS A 67 -17.87 10.69 9.76
N LEU A 68 -16.70 10.67 10.39
CA LEU A 68 -15.55 11.47 9.94
C LEU A 68 -14.86 10.94 8.69
N LYS A 69 -15.10 9.68 8.30
CA LYS A 69 -14.46 9.04 7.15
C LYS A 69 -14.73 9.80 5.84
N SER A 70 -15.97 10.22 5.59
CA SER A 70 -16.33 10.96 4.37
C SER A 70 -15.67 12.34 4.34
N ARG A 71 -15.71 13.08 5.45
CA ARG A 71 -15.04 14.39 5.61
C ARG A 71 -13.53 14.30 5.43
N ALA A 72 -12.90 13.28 6.03
CA ALA A 72 -11.47 13.04 5.86
C ALA A 72 -11.12 12.69 4.40
N LYS A 73 -11.97 11.92 3.70
CA LYS A 73 -11.77 11.62 2.29
C LYS A 73 -11.90 12.86 1.41
N MET A 74 -12.91 13.70 1.65
CA MET A 74 -13.11 14.95 0.91
C MET A 74 -11.91 15.90 1.09
N ARG A 75 -11.48 16.13 2.33
CA ARG A 75 -10.29 16.95 2.60
C ARG A 75 -9.04 16.38 1.92
N ARG A 76 -8.88 15.06 1.89
CA ARG A 76 -7.76 14.42 1.19
C ARG A 76 -7.75 14.75 -0.30
N THR A 77 -8.91 14.69 -0.95
CA THR A 77 -9.04 15.05 -2.37
C THR A 77 -8.70 16.52 -2.61
N VAL A 78 -9.13 17.44 -1.74
CA VAL A 78 -8.77 18.87 -1.84
C VAL A 78 -7.25 19.05 -1.75
N VAL A 79 -6.61 18.43 -0.74
CA VAL A 79 -5.15 18.49 -0.58
C VAL A 79 -4.43 17.84 -1.77
N GLU A 80 -4.95 16.75 -2.32
CA GLU A 80 -4.37 16.12 -3.52
C GLU A 80 -4.43 17.06 -4.73
N THR A 81 -5.49 17.87 -4.88
CA THR A 81 -5.57 18.91 -5.92
C THR A 81 -4.53 20.02 -5.71
N GLU A 82 -4.41 20.56 -4.50
CA GLU A 82 -3.40 21.58 -4.15
C GLU A 82 -1.95 21.05 -4.33
N GLU A 83 -1.73 19.76 -4.05
CA GLU A 83 -0.44 19.11 -4.25
C GLU A 83 -0.08 18.90 -5.72
N ILE A 84 -1.07 18.81 -6.62
CA ILE A 84 -0.83 18.75 -8.07
C ILE A 84 -0.26 20.09 -8.56
N GLU A 85 -0.80 21.22 -8.09
CA GLU A 85 -0.33 22.56 -8.47
C GLU A 85 1.10 22.83 -8.01
N THR A 86 1.44 22.34 -6.81
CA THR A 86 2.78 22.49 -6.23
C THR A 86 3.68 21.28 -6.48
N MET A 87 3.35 20.44 -7.46
CA MET A 87 4.13 19.23 -7.74
C MET A 87 5.55 19.60 -8.19
N ILE A 88 6.52 18.86 -7.64
CA ILE A 88 7.91 18.90 -8.07
C ILE A 88 8.02 18.17 -9.41
N LEU A 89 8.56 18.84 -10.42
CA LEU A 89 8.77 18.30 -11.75
C LEU A 89 10.25 17.92 -11.96
N PRO A 90 10.58 17.10 -12.97
CA PRO A 90 11.97 16.79 -13.31
C PRO A 90 12.82 18.04 -13.57
N VAL A 91 12.24 19.06 -14.22
CA VAL A 91 12.91 20.35 -14.45
C VAL A 91 13.26 21.06 -13.15
N ASP A 92 12.39 21.03 -12.14
CA ASP A 92 12.67 21.64 -10.83
C ASP A 92 13.89 20.98 -10.17
N ILE A 93 13.98 19.65 -10.25
CA ILE A 93 15.15 18.91 -9.73
C ILE A 93 16.41 19.31 -10.50
N GLN A 94 16.35 19.41 -11.83
CA GLN A 94 17.49 19.81 -12.64
C GLN A 94 17.95 21.24 -12.31
N THR A 95 17.01 22.18 -12.22
CA THR A 95 17.28 23.57 -11.83
C THR A 95 17.94 23.64 -10.45
N PHE A 96 17.43 22.87 -9.48
CA PHE A 96 18.06 22.79 -8.15
C PHE A 96 19.49 22.23 -8.23
N LEU A 97 19.70 21.11 -8.92
CA LEU A 97 21.02 20.47 -9.02
C LEU A 97 22.05 21.30 -9.77
N SER A 98 21.62 22.10 -10.74
CA SER A 98 22.47 23.03 -11.48
C SER A 98 22.75 24.34 -10.74
N SER A 99 22.07 24.61 -9.63
CA SER A 99 22.25 25.85 -8.85
C SER A 99 23.65 25.98 -8.25
N GLU A 100 24.09 27.23 -8.05
CA GLU A 100 25.36 27.53 -7.40
C GLU A 100 25.45 26.90 -6.00
N TYR A 101 24.34 26.90 -5.25
CA TYR A 101 24.28 26.30 -3.93
C TYR A 101 24.57 24.79 -3.97
N ALA A 102 23.91 24.04 -4.86
CA ALA A 102 24.12 22.61 -5.00
C ALA A 102 25.57 22.29 -5.41
N GLN A 103 26.13 23.03 -6.37
CA GLN A 103 27.52 22.87 -6.80
C GLN A 103 28.52 23.19 -5.67
N THR A 104 28.24 24.21 -4.87
CA THR A 104 29.05 24.58 -3.70
C THR A 104 29.06 23.47 -2.65
N ILE A 105 27.92 22.84 -2.39
CA ILE A 105 27.87 21.68 -1.48
C ILE A 105 28.62 20.49 -2.09
N GLU A 106 28.44 20.16 -3.37
CA GLU A 106 29.20 19.07 -4.02
C GLU A 106 30.72 19.30 -3.88
N LYS A 107 31.19 20.55 -4.02
CA LYS A 107 32.59 20.92 -3.76
C LYS A 107 33.00 20.76 -2.29
N LYS A 108 32.14 21.18 -1.34
CA LYS A 108 32.39 21.00 0.10
C LYS A 108 32.48 19.52 0.50
N ILE A 109 31.69 18.64 -0.13
CA ILE A 109 31.72 17.20 0.08
C ILE A 109 33.06 16.63 -0.39
N ALA A 110 33.49 17.00 -1.59
CA ALA A 110 34.75 16.53 -2.17
C ALA A 110 36.00 17.08 -1.47
N ASN A 111 35.86 18.18 -0.71
CA ASN A 111 36.99 18.81 -0.03
C ASN A 111 37.40 18.00 1.22
N LYS A 112 38.68 17.60 1.28
CA LYS A 112 39.28 16.83 2.38
C LYS A 112 39.69 17.75 3.54
N SER A 113 38.77 18.57 4.02
CA SER A 113 39.04 19.42 5.19
C SER A 113 39.46 18.57 6.38
N LYS A 114 40.46 19.03 7.14
CA LYS A 114 40.90 18.38 8.38
C LYS A 114 39.94 18.61 9.55
N GLN A 115 39.04 19.58 9.43
CA GLN A 115 38.06 19.92 10.46
C GLN A 115 36.68 20.15 9.84
N VAL A 116 35.64 19.73 10.57
CA VAL A 116 34.25 19.86 10.14
C VAL A 116 33.51 20.74 11.12
N VAL A 117 32.99 21.86 10.61
CA VAL A 117 32.14 22.78 11.38
C VAL A 117 30.68 22.30 11.30
N PRO A 118 29.86 22.44 12.37
CA PRO A 118 28.48 21.94 12.40
C PRO A 118 27.60 22.39 11.22
N SER A 119 27.73 23.65 10.78
CA SER A 119 26.96 24.19 9.65
C SER A 119 27.23 23.42 8.36
N THR A 120 28.51 23.20 8.05
CA THR A 120 28.96 22.44 6.87
C THR A 120 28.49 20.99 6.96
N PHE A 121 28.58 20.37 8.14
CA PHE A 121 28.07 19.02 8.35
C PHE A 121 26.57 18.92 8.04
N TYR A 122 25.75 19.84 8.54
CA TYR A 122 24.31 19.81 8.31
C TYR A 122 23.96 20.03 6.84
N ASP A 123 24.59 20.98 6.16
CA ASP A 123 24.40 21.22 4.72
C ASP A 123 24.69 19.94 3.91
N VAL A 124 25.84 19.33 4.15
CA VAL A 124 26.26 18.10 3.46
C VAL A 124 25.32 16.94 3.77
N ARG A 125 25.00 16.70 5.05
CA ARG A 125 24.11 15.62 5.47
C ARG A 125 22.74 15.75 4.82
N ASP A 126 22.15 16.93 4.88
CA ASP A 126 20.80 17.18 4.40
C ASP A 126 20.75 17.14 2.87
N TYR A 127 21.81 17.59 2.19
CA TYR A 127 21.97 17.42 0.75
C TYR A 127 22.07 15.94 0.35
N MET A 128 22.86 15.14 1.07
CA MET A 128 22.95 13.69 0.84
C MET A 128 21.60 12.99 1.03
N LEU A 129 20.85 13.37 2.07
CA LEU A 129 19.48 12.87 2.29
C LEU A 129 18.57 13.23 1.11
N LEU A 130 18.62 14.48 0.63
CA LEU A 130 17.85 14.94 -0.53
C LEU A 130 18.20 14.12 -1.79
N ARG A 131 19.49 13.95 -2.12
CA ARG A 131 19.93 13.19 -3.29
C ARG A 131 19.53 11.72 -3.24
N LEU A 132 19.67 11.07 -2.08
CA LEU A 132 19.27 9.67 -1.92
C LEU A 132 17.76 9.49 -2.02
N LEU A 133 16.97 10.39 -1.43
CA LEU A 133 15.51 10.36 -1.53
C LEU A 133 15.01 10.64 -2.95
N GLN A 134 15.64 11.59 -3.64
CA GLN A 134 15.30 11.96 -5.02
C GLN A 134 15.60 10.84 -6.01
N THR A 135 16.77 10.22 -5.91
CA THR A 135 17.21 9.15 -6.84
C THR A 135 16.47 7.83 -6.65
N ASN A 136 16.13 7.49 -5.40
CA ASN A 136 15.53 6.19 -5.09
C ASN A 136 14.02 6.25 -4.85
N ALA A 137 13.46 7.45 -4.65
CA ALA A 137 12.08 7.63 -4.20
C ALA A 137 11.75 6.72 -3.00
N GLN A 138 12.68 6.61 -2.03
CA GLN A 138 12.52 5.74 -0.86
C GLN A 138 11.89 6.49 0.33
N ARG A 139 11.36 5.75 1.31
CA ARG A 139 10.75 6.37 2.49
C ARG A 139 11.89 7.01 3.31
N PRO A 140 11.64 8.12 4.05
CA PRO A 140 12.65 8.71 4.94
C PRO A 140 13.32 7.69 5.84
N MET A 141 12.53 6.74 6.36
CA MET A 141 13.03 5.73 7.28
C MET A 141 13.99 4.72 6.64
N ALA A 142 13.86 4.43 5.34
CA ALA A 142 14.78 3.55 4.64
C ALA A 142 16.15 4.24 4.44
N VAL A 143 16.14 5.50 3.98
CA VAL A 143 17.39 6.26 3.76
C VAL A 143 18.07 6.61 5.10
N ARG A 144 17.31 7.08 6.09
CA ARG A 144 17.89 7.45 7.40
C ARG A 144 18.47 6.28 8.18
N ASN A 145 18.13 5.03 7.83
CA ASN A 145 18.58 3.84 8.53
C ASN A 145 19.73 3.12 7.81
N ILE A 146 20.34 3.77 6.81
CA ILE A 146 21.61 3.32 6.23
C ILE A 146 22.68 3.36 7.32
N THR A 147 23.33 2.23 7.56
CA THR A 147 24.40 2.05 8.57
C THR A 147 25.74 1.76 7.89
N MET A 148 26.85 1.87 8.62
CA MET A 148 28.15 1.46 8.09
C MET A 148 28.14 -0.01 7.66
N ASN A 149 27.54 -0.90 8.46
CA ASN A 149 27.40 -2.32 8.13
C ASN A 149 26.58 -2.56 6.84
N SER A 150 25.58 -1.73 6.56
CA SER A 150 24.83 -1.83 5.30
C SER A 150 25.67 -1.42 4.07
N ILE A 151 26.63 -0.50 4.27
CA ILE A 151 27.54 -0.03 3.23
C ILE A 151 28.68 -1.03 3.01
N ASP A 152 29.24 -1.58 4.08
CA ASP A 152 30.27 -2.63 4.02
C ASP A 152 29.77 -3.88 3.27
N ARG A 153 28.48 -4.22 3.44
CA ARG A 153 27.83 -5.35 2.76
C ARG A 153 27.19 -4.98 1.41
N ALA A 154 27.35 -3.75 0.96
CA ALA A 154 26.70 -3.30 -0.27
C ALA A 154 27.35 -3.95 -1.50
N ARG A 155 26.53 -4.26 -2.50
CA ARG A 155 27.01 -4.94 -3.73
C ARG A 155 27.31 -3.92 -4.81
N ARG A 156 28.46 -4.07 -5.48
CA ARG A 156 28.72 -3.36 -6.74
C ARG A 156 27.77 -3.85 -7.81
N THR A 157 27.41 -2.95 -8.70
CA THR A 157 26.51 -3.20 -9.83
C THR A 157 27.23 -2.93 -11.15
N ASP A 158 26.69 -3.49 -12.24
CA ASP A 158 27.27 -3.39 -13.59
C ASP A 158 27.46 -1.93 -14.06
N ASP A 159 26.63 -1.00 -13.58
CA ASP A 159 26.72 0.44 -13.88
C ASP A 159 27.81 1.18 -13.08
N GLY A 160 28.66 0.46 -12.35
CA GLY A 160 29.68 1.01 -11.47
C GLY A 160 29.12 1.64 -10.19
N GLY A 161 27.81 1.52 -9.96
CA GLY A 161 27.14 1.93 -8.74
C GLY A 161 27.25 0.91 -7.61
N ILE A 162 26.51 1.18 -6.54
CA ILE A 162 26.38 0.32 -5.37
C ILE A 162 24.91 0.16 -4.98
N SER A 163 24.53 -1.08 -4.69
CA SER A 163 23.24 -1.46 -4.13
C SER A 163 23.36 -1.73 -2.63
N ILE A 164 22.75 -0.85 -1.82
CA ILE A 164 22.73 -0.91 -0.36
C ILE A 164 21.40 -1.49 0.10
N THR A 165 21.45 -2.55 0.92
CA THR A 165 20.25 -3.20 1.46
C THR A 165 19.97 -2.72 2.88
N VAL A 166 18.77 -2.21 3.14
CA VAL A 166 18.33 -1.69 4.45
C VAL A 166 17.13 -2.48 4.96
N ALA A 167 17.36 -3.29 5.99
CA ALA A 167 16.32 -4.12 6.61
C ALA A 167 15.33 -3.33 7.48
N LYS A 168 15.81 -2.32 8.22
CA LYS A 168 14.99 -1.52 9.13
C LYS A 168 14.23 -0.44 8.36
N HIS A 169 13.01 -0.74 7.91
CA HIS A 169 12.12 0.24 7.28
C HIS A 169 10.63 -0.05 7.60
N LYS A 170 9.70 0.79 7.09
CA LYS A 170 8.30 0.83 7.55
C LYS A 170 7.52 -0.47 7.27
N THR A 171 7.82 -1.17 6.18
CA THR A 171 7.01 -2.29 5.70
C THR A 171 7.90 -3.50 5.47
N GLN A 172 8.32 -4.16 6.55
CA GLN A 172 9.22 -5.32 6.49
C GLN A 172 8.63 -6.49 5.67
N GLU A 173 7.30 -6.58 5.58
CA GLU A 173 6.58 -7.57 4.75
C GLU A 173 6.93 -7.50 3.26
N GLY A 174 7.35 -6.33 2.75
CA GLY A 174 7.77 -6.14 1.35
C GLY A 174 9.22 -6.56 1.06
N GLY A 175 9.90 -7.18 2.03
CA GLY A 175 11.33 -7.44 1.98
C GLY A 175 12.16 -6.20 2.35
N PRO A 176 13.50 -6.32 2.41
CA PRO A 176 14.37 -5.19 2.73
C PRO A 176 14.32 -4.11 1.64
N ALA A 177 14.47 -2.85 2.04
CA ALA A 177 14.55 -1.75 1.08
C ALA A 177 15.91 -1.75 0.39
N VAL A 178 15.92 -1.64 -0.93
CA VAL A 178 17.15 -1.54 -1.72
C VAL A 178 17.35 -0.09 -2.14
N ILE A 179 18.48 0.50 -1.74
CA ILE A 179 18.92 1.84 -2.12
C ILE A 179 20.04 1.67 -3.14
N HIS A 180 19.79 2.07 -4.38
CA HIS A 180 20.79 2.13 -5.44
C HIS A 180 21.46 3.51 -5.48
N VAL A 181 22.78 3.51 -5.59
CA VAL A 181 23.59 4.73 -5.63
C VAL A 181 24.54 4.63 -6.81
N ASN A 182 24.41 5.51 -7.80
CA ASN A 182 25.32 5.52 -8.96
C ASN A 182 26.75 5.91 -8.54
N ALA A 183 27.73 5.71 -9.44
CA ALA A 183 29.14 5.95 -9.15
C ALA A 183 29.43 7.36 -8.61
N LYS A 184 28.83 8.41 -9.20
CA LYS A 184 29.01 9.80 -8.74
C LYS A 184 28.49 10.01 -7.31
N LEU A 185 27.25 9.61 -7.05
CA LEU A 185 26.63 9.78 -5.73
C LEU A 185 27.28 8.88 -4.68
N TYR A 186 27.83 7.73 -5.08
CA TYR A 186 28.60 6.88 -4.18
C TYR A 186 29.93 7.52 -3.79
N GLY A 187 30.60 8.22 -4.71
CA GLY A 187 31.74 9.09 -4.39
C GLY A 187 31.42 10.07 -3.27
N PHE A 188 30.35 10.84 -3.43
CA PHE A 188 29.89 11.78 -2.39
C PHE A 188 29.51 11.10 -1.08
N LEU A 189 28.89 9.91 -1.13
CA LEU A 189 28.57 9.14 0.06
C LEU A 189 29.83 8.69 0.81
N ARG A 190 30.88 8.27 0.09
CA ARG A 190 32.16 7.90 0.71
C ARG A 190 32.84 9.10 1.34
N ASP A 191 32.87 10.24 0.65
CA ASP A 191 33.49 11.46 1.17
C ASP A 191 32.73 11.99 2.40
N TYR A 192 31.39 11.93 2.38
CA TYR A 192 30.57 12.18 3.56
C TYR A 192 30.93 11.25 4.73
N ILE A 193 31.14 9.96 4.48
CA ILE A 193 31.57 9.01 5.52
C ILE A 193 32.96 9.34 6.07
N GLN A 194 33.88 9.81 5.22
CA GLN A 194 35.18 10.29 5.70
C GLN A 194 35.03 11.52 6.60
N MET A 195 34.13 12.45 6.22
CA MET A 195 33.77 13.61 7.03
C MET A 195 33.21 13.20 8.39
N LEU A 196 32.39 12.14 8.46
CA LEU A 196 31.89 11.61 9.73
C LEU A 196 33.01 11.11 10.64
N LYS A 197 34.00 10.39 10.07
CA LYS A 197 35.10 9.78 10.82
C LYS A 197 36.05 10.79 11.46
N ILE A 198 36.12 12.01 10.94
CA ILE A 198 36.97 13.07 11.49
C ILE A 198 36.28 13.94 12.55
N ILE A 199 34.96 13.80 12.73
CA ILE A 199 34.22 14.54 13.77
C ILE A 199 34.46 13.87 15.13
N PRO A 200 35.04 14.58 16.13
CA PRO A 200 35.22 14.03 17.47
C PRO A 200 33.88 13.62 18.10
N GLY A 201 33.85 12.46 18.75
CA GLY A 201 32.64 11.92 19.37
C GLY A 201 31.65 11.28 18.39
N TYR A 202 31.99 11.17 17.10
CA TYR A 202 31.15 10.41 16.18
C TYR A 202 31.23 8.89 16.49
N PRO A 203 30.09 8.22 16.70
CA PRO A 203 30.09 6.81 17.07
C PRO A 203 30.54 5.93 15.90
N VAL A 204 31.59 5.15 16.13
CA VAL A 204 32.18 4.21 15.14
C VAL A 204 31.38 2.89 15.06
N ALA A 205 30.29 2.75 15.83
CA ALA A 205 29.51 1.54 15.90
C ALA A 205 28.88 1.21 14.52
N LYS A 206 29.21 0.03 13.98
CA LYS A 206 28.80 -0.38 12.61
C LYS A 206 27.28 -0.44 12.41
N GLU A 207 26.53 -0.63 13.49
CA GLU A 207 25.06 -0.73 13.50
C GLU A 207 24.36 0.64 13.60
N GLN A 208 25.10 1.72 13.86
CA GLN A 208 24.52 3.05 13.91
C GLN A 208 24.29 3.61 12.51
N SER A 209 23.22 4.38 12.36
CA SER A 209 22.97 5.11 11.12
C SER A 209 24.07 6.10 10.84
N ILE A 210 24.43 6.26 9.56
CA ILE A 210 25.34 7.31 9.12
C ILE A 210 24.69 8.71 9.15
N PHE A 211 23.36 8.79 9.18
CA PHE A 211 22.61 10.04 9.19
C PHE A 211 22.14 10.42 10.60
N THR A 212 22.92 11.25 11.27
CA THR A 212 22.69 11.64 12.68
C THR A 212 22.72 13.16 12.89
N THR A 213 22.43 13.60 14.11
CA THR A 213 22.77 14.97 14.56
C THR A 213 24.28 15.14 14.68
N PHE A 214 24.75 16.39 14.69
CA PHE A 214 26.12 16.68 15.12
C PHE A 214 26.25 16.30 16.61
N PRO A 215 27.42 15.81 17.08
CA PRO A 215 27.63 15.53 18.49
C PRO A 215 27.33 16.75 19.35
N LYS A 216 26.58 16.54 20.44
CA LYS A 216 26.34 17.56 21.45
C LYS A 216 27.59 17.73 22.34
N SER A 217 27.56 18.70 23.25
CA SER A 217 28.64 18.96 24.21
C SER A 217 28.96 17.75 25.12
N ASP A 218 27.96 16.90 25.39
CA ASP A 218 28.09 15.64 26.14
C ASP A 218 28.61 14.46 25.28
N GLY A 219 28.96 14.71 24.01
CA GLY A 219 29.37 13.68 23.05
C GLY A 219 28.22 12.84 22.51
N THR A 220 26.97 13.10 22.90
CA THR A 220 25.82 12.29 22.45
C THR A 220 25.44 12.60 21.01
N VAL A 221 25.11 11.55 20.26
CA VAL A 221 24.66 11.62 18.87
C VAL A 221 23.29 10.97 18.75
N SER A 222 22.32 11.69 18.21
CA SER A 222 20.93 11.22 18.07
C SER A 222 20.60 10.86 16.63
N LEU A 223 19.78 9.81 16.45
CA LEU A 223 19.21 9.45 15.16
C LEU A 223 18.18 10.49 14.73
N LEU A 224 18.15 10.81 13.44
CA LEU A 224 17.15 11.72 12.89
C LEU A 224 15.74 11.11 12.92
N THR A 225 14.78 11.87 13.41
CA THR A 225 13.34 11.58 13.23
C THR A 225 12.93 11.80 11.78
N SER A 226 11.83 11.19 11.34
CA SER A 226 11.30 11.44 9.98
C SER A 226 10.91 12.91 9.76
N SER A 227 10.54 13.64 10.81
CA SER A 227 10.29 15.08 10.72
C SER A 227 11.59 15.84 10.48
N GLN A 228 12.66 15.52 11.22
CA GLN A 228 13.98 16.15 11.03
C GLN A 228 14.56 15.88 9.65
N VAL A 229 14.37 14.68 9.08
CA VAL A 229 14.76 14.41 7.68
C VAL A 229 14.04 15.33 6.71
N ASN A 230 12.72 15.51 6.85
CA ASN A 230 11.96 16.41 5.97
C ASN A 230 12.35 17.88 6.18
N LYS A 231 12.58 18.32 7.41
CA LYS A 231 13.08 19.67 7.70
C LYS A 231 14.46 19.91 7.09
N GLY A 232 15.36 18.92 7.16
CA GLY A 232 16.70 19.01 6.60
C GLY A 232 16.68 19.15 5.08
N ILE A 233 15.95 18.28 4.37
CA ILE A 233 15.85 18.38 2.90
C ILE A 233 15.15 19.66 2.46
N GLN A 234 14.14 20.15 3.21
CA GLN A 234 13.48 21.43 2.92
C GLN A 234 14.47 22.59 3.08
N ARG A 235 15.24 22.61 4.17
CA ARG A 235 16.25 23.65 4.42
C ARG A 235 17.26 23.79 3.28
N VAL A 236 17.77 22.67 2.76
CA VAL A 236 18.70 22.65 1.63
C VAL A 236 18.02 23.04 0.33
N TRP A 237 16.78 22.62 0.13
CA TRP A 237 15.98 22.94 -1.06
C TRP A 237 15.65 24.44 -1.16
N ASP A 238 15.33 25.08 -0.03
CA ASP A 238 15.01 26.50 0.05
C ASP A 238 16.18 27.43 -0.30
N GLN A 239 17.40 26.91 -0.31
CA GLN A 239 18.59 27.66 -0.76
C GLN A 239 18.74 27.66 -2.28
N GLY A 240 18.00 26.80 -2.99
CA GLY A 240 17.96 26.76 -4.43
C GLY A 240 16.94 27.74 -5.02
N PRO A 241 16.93 27.90 -6.35
CA PRO A 241 16.01 28.82 -7.04
C PRO A 241 14.56 28.31 -7.12
N VAL A 242 14.25 27.13 -6.58
CA VAL A 242 12.94 26.48 -6.75
C VAL A 242 12.02 26.79 -5.58
N ASN A 243 11.03 27.66 -5.83
CA ASN A 243 10.02 28.03 -4.84
C ASN A 243 8.85 27.02 -4.76
N LYS A 244 9.15 25.78 -4.36
CA LYS A 244 8.15 24.73 -4.12
C LYS A 244 8.46 23.96 -2.84
N PRO A 245 7.47 23.54 -2.04
CA PRO A 245 7.74 22.74 -0.85
C PRO A 245 8.21 21.33 -1.22
N VAL A 246 9.23 20.83 -0.52
CA VAL A 246 9.79 19.49 -0.68
C VAL A 246 9.61 18.65 0.58
N THR A 247 9.15 17.42 0.37
CA THR A 247 9.18 16.37 1.39
C THR A 247 9.54 15.06 0.69
N ALA A 248 10.00 14.06 1.45
CA ALA A 248 10.24 12.74 0.87
C ALA A 248 8.97 12.15 0.21
N THR A 249 7.78 12.44 0.76
CA THR A 249 6.51 12.01 0.15
C THR A 249 6.25 12.73 -1.16
N ARG A 250 6.53 14.04 -1.25
CA ARG A 250 6.39 14.81 -2.49
C ARG A 250 7.38 14.34 -3.56
N LEU A 251 8.65 14.11 -3.20
CA LEU A 251 9.63 13.51 -4.10
C LEU A 251 9.18 12.14 -4.61
N ARG A 252 8.63 11.29 -3.72
CA ARG A 252 8.06 9.98 -4.12
C ARG A 252 6.92 10.11 -5.13
N LYS A 253 6.00 11.06 -4.91
CA LYS A 253 4.88 11.34 -5.83
C LYS A 253 5.38 11.88 -7.17
N ALA A 254 6.32 12.81 -7.14
CA ALA A 254 6.97 13.38 -8.30
C ALA A 254 7.66 12.31 -9.15
N THR A 255 8.53 11.48 -8.54
CA THR A 255 9.21 10.39 -9.24
C THR A 255 8.22 9.35 -9.78
N SER A 256 7.26 8.91 -8.97
CA SER A 256 6.25 7.93 -9.42
C SER A 256 5.39 8.47 -10.55
N THR A 257 5.11 9.77 -10.58
CA THR A 257 4.35 10.40 -11.65
C THR A 257 5.22 10.52 -12.91
N ALA A 258 6.37 11.19 -12.81
CA ALA A 258 7.24 11.43 -13.96
C ALA A 258 7.71 10.13 -14.65
N VAL A 259 8.16 9.14 -13.88
CA VAL A 259 8.65 7.87 -14.44
C VAL A 259 7.51 7.08 -15.08
N ARG A 260 6.30 7.11 -14.53
CA ARG A 260 5.16 6.37 -15.12
C ARG A 260 4.56 7.07 -16.32
N THR A 261 4.67 8.39 -16.41
CA THR A 261 4.29 9.14 -17.59
C THR A 261 5.26 8.84 -18.74
N GLN A 262 6.57 8.80 -18.47
CA GLN A 262 7.59 8.56 -19.50
C GLN A 262 7.79 7.09 -19.84
N ILE A 263 7.62 6.19 -18.87
CA ILE A 263 7.83 4.74 -19.01
C ILE A 263 6.66 4.00 -18.37
N PRO A 264 5.48 3.91 -19.02
CA PRO A 264 4.28 3.29 -18.43
C PRO A 264 4.49 1.83 -17.97
N ALA A 265 5.32 1.09 -18.72
CA ALA A 265 5.77 -0.27 -18.42
C ALA A 265 6.47 -0.44 -17.06
N SER A 266 6.97 0.65 -16.47
CA SER A 266 7.72 0.61 -15.22
C SER A 266 6.86 0.40 -13.96
N ARG A 267 5.52 0.38 -14.08
CA ARG A 267 4.56 0.35 -12.96
C ARG A 267 4.95 -0.65 -11.86
N GLU A 268 5.07 -1.93 -12.22
CA GLU A 268 5.38 -3.01 -11.28
C GLU A 268 6.79 -2.90 -10.69
N ILE A 269 7.77 -2.61 -11.55
CA ILE A 269 9.19 -2.57 -11.17
C ILE A 269 9.44 -1.39 -10.22
N LEU A 270 8.86 -0.23 -10.52
CA LEU A 270 8.96 0.98 -9.71
C LEU A 270 8.26 0.81 -8.36
N ALA A 271 7.06 0.23 -8.33
CA ALA A 271 6.36 -0.05 -7.08
C ALA A 271 7.16 -1.00 -6.18
N ARG A 272 7.74 -2.06 -6.76
CA ARG A 272 8.62 -2.99 -6.05
C ARG A 272 9.87 -2.30 -5.53
N HIS A 273 10.54 -1.48 -6.33
CA HIS A 273 11.69 -0.69 -5.89
C HIS A 273 11.33 0.19 -4.70
N MET A 274 10.19 0.90 -4.77
CA MET A 274 9.70 1.77 -3.70
C MET A 274 9.12 1.03 -2.48
N THR A 275 9.21 -0.31 -2.43
CA THR A 275 8.67 -1.21 -1.38
C THR A 275 7.16 -1.03 -1.17
N HIS A 276 6.39 -1.20 -2.25
CA HIS A 276 4.93 -1.04 -2.27
C HIS A 276 4.22 -2.09 -3.14
N ASN A 277 2.95 -2.31 -2.84
CA ASN A 277 2.01 -2.94 -3.77
C ASN A 277 1.67 -1.93 -4.91
N PRO A 278 1.69 -2.35 -6.20
CA PRO A 278 1.33 -1.50 -7.34
C PRO A 278 -0.01 -0.76 -7.22
N GLU A 279 -1.05 -1.38 -6.65
CA GLU A 279 -2.34 -0.72 -6.44
C GLU A 279 -2.26 0.43 -5.44
N THR A 280 -1.40 0.29 -4.43
CA THR A 280 -1.12 1.35 -3.47
C THR A 280 -0.33 2.48 -4.13
N ALA A 281 0.55 2.14 -5.08
CA ALA A 281 1.27 3.11 -5.90
C ALA A 281 0.30 3.94 -6.76
N ASP A 282 -0.63 3.28 -7.46
CA ASP A 282 -1.66 3.93 -8.28
C ASP A 282 -2.49 4.93 -7.46
N ARG A 283 -3.00 4.49 -6.30
CA ARG A 283 -3.93 5.30 -5.50
C ARG A 283 -3.29 6.53 -4.85
N HIS A 284 -1.99 6.48 -4.55
CA HIS A 284 -1.36 7.49 -3.69
C HIS A 284 -0.20 8.25 -4.30
N TYR A 285 0.37 7.77 -5.40
CA TYR A 285 1.62 8.31 -5.94
C TYR A 285 1.55 8.73 -7.41
N ALA A 286 0.56 8.25 -8.18
CA ALA A 286 0.33 8.68 -9.56
C ALA A 286 -0.77 9.76 -9.63
N LEU A 287 -0.42 11.02 -9.31
CA LEU A 287 -1.43 12.08 -9.18
C LEU A 287 -1.98 12.60 -10.53
N TYR A 288 -1.21 12.50 -11.61
CA TYR A 288 -1.56 13.10 -12.91
C TYR A 288 -2.47 12.23 -13.81
N GLN A 289 -2.55 10.91 -13.57
CA GLN A 289 -3.16 10.00 -14.55
C GLN A 289 -4.61 10.32 -14.86
N HIS A 290 -5.42 10.73 -13.88
CA HIS A 290 -6.83 11.00 -14.12
C HIS A 290 -7.11 12.33 -14.83
N ARG A 291 -6.27 13.36 -14.64
CA ARG A 291 -6.47 14.68 -15.25
C ARG A 291 -6.01 14.71 -16.70
N GLU A 292 -4.83 14.16 -16.98
CA GLU A 292 -4.29 14.11 -18.35
C GLU A 292 -5.12 13.20 -19.25
N LEU A 293 -5.68 12.11 -18.70
CA LEU A 293 -6.59 11.24 -19.47
C LEU A 293 -7.93 11.91 -19.76
N ALA A 294 -8.33 12.96 -19.03
CA ALA A 294 -9.62 13.60 -19.24
C ALA A 294 -9.75 14.22 -20.64
N VAL A 295 -8.69 14.87 -21.13
CA VAL A 295 -8.68 15.50 -22.47
C VAL A 295 -8.83 14.48 -23.61
N PRO A 296 -7.95 13.47 -23.76
CA PRO A 296 -8.09 12.48 -24.83
C PRO A 296 -9.36 11.65 -24.68
N VAL A 297 -9.82 11.35 -23.46
CA VAL A 297 -11.09 10.64 -23.25
C VAL A 297 -12.28 11.52 -23.64
N THR A 298 -12.27 12.80 -23.32
CA THR A 298 -13.34 13.74 -23.73
C THR A 298 -13.36 13.87 -25.25
N ASN A 299 -12.21 14.03 -25.90
CA ASN A 299 -12.11 14.07 -27.35
C ASN A 299 -12.56 12.75 -28.00
N MET A 300 -12.26 11.61 -27.38
CA MET A 300 -12.74 10.31 -27.82
C MET A 300 -14.27 10.21 -27.69
N ILE A 301 -14.84 10.63 -26.56
CA ILE A 301 -16.29 10.65 -26.35
C ILE A 301 -16.95 11.56 -27.38
N ALA A 302 -16.43 12.77 -27.59
CA ALA A 302 -16.93 13.71 -28.60
C ALA A 302 -16.88 13.09 -30.00
N ALA A 303 -15.73 12.55 -30.42
CA ALA A 303 -15.60 11.90 -31.72
C ALA A 303 -16.58 10.73 -31.93
N VAL A 304 -16.86 9.95 -30.88
CA VAL A 304 -17.85 8.86 -30.93
C VAL A 304 -19.28 9.40 -30.99
N MET A 305 -19.61 10.38 -30.16
CA MET A 305 -20.97 10.91 -30.06
C MET A 305 -21.35 11.80 -31.26
N GLU A 306 -20.37 12.49 -31.85
CA GLU A 306 -20.53 13.35 -33.03
C GLU A 306 -20.37 12.59 -34.35
N GLY A 307 -20.04 11.29 -34.32
CA GLY A 307 -19.86 10.48 -35.53
C GLY A 307 -18.63 10.83 -36.36
N ASN A 308 -17.59 11.43 -35.76
CA ASN A 308 -16.38 11.85 -36.47
C ASN A 308 -15.37 10.69 -36.58
N GLU A 309 -15.60 9.80 -37.55
CA GLU A 309 -14.75 8.62 -37.79
C GLU A 309 -13.29 8.96 -38.06
N THR A 310 -13.02 10.09 -38.72
CA THR A 310 -11.67 10.58 -39.02
C THR A 310 -10.90 10.91 -37.75
N GLN A 311 -11.53 11.64 -36.81
CA GLN A 311 -10.91 11.91 -35.51
C GLN A 311 -10.75 10.64 -34.68
N LEU A 312 -11.75 9.76 -34.68
CA LEU A 312 -11.68 8.50 -33.95
C LEU A 312 -10.53 7.61 -34.43
N THR A 313 -10.28 7.57 -35.74
CA THR A 313 -9.16 6.83 -36.34
C THR A 313 -7.82 7.43 -35.97
N LYS A 314 -7.69 8.77 -35.96
CA LYS A 314 -6.50 9.47 -35.47
C LYS A 314 -6.20 9.14 -34.01
N ILE A 315 -7.22 9.17 -33.15
CA ILE A 315 -7.09 8.84 -31.71
C ILE A 315 -6.67 7.37 -31.52
N LYS A 316 -7.28 6.43 -32.24
CA LYS A 316 -6.93 5.00 -32.18
C LYS A 316 -5.47 4.75 -32.62
N ASN A 317 -5.01 5.43 -33.66
CA ASN A 317 -3.64 5.29 -34.15
C ASN A 317 -2.62 5.84 -33.15
N ALA A 318 -2.90 6.99 -32.53
CA ALA A 318 -2.06 7.57 -31.48
C ALA A 318 -1.96 6.66 -30.23
N MET A 319 -3.08 6.02 -29.83
CA MET A 319 -3.08 5.07 -28.71
C MET A 319 -2.33 3.76 -29.01
N ASN A 320 -2.27 3.35 -30.28
CA ASN A 320 -1.53 2.15 -30.69
C ASN A 320 -0.02 2.39 -30.82
N SER A 321 0.41 3.58 -31.26
CA SER A 321 1.84 3.93 -31.32
C SER A 321 2.51 3.93 -29.95
N ASP A 322 1.81 4.42 -28.92
CA ASP A 322 2.33 4.43 -27.54
C ASP A 322 2.51 3.00 -26.97
N ASN A 323 1.67 2.05 -27.40
CA ASN A 323 1.80 0.64 -26.98
C ASN A 323 2.91 -0.10 -27.74
N GLN A 324 3.14 0.23 -29.02
CA GLN A 324 4.17 -0.42 -29.84
C GLN A 324 5.58 -0.04 -29.38
N VAL A 325 5.83 1.25 -29.11
CA VAL A 325 7.11 1.74 -28.57
C VAL A 325 7.44 1.08 -27.22
N VAL A 326 6.44 0.90 -26.37
CA VAL A 326 6.60 0.23 -25.07
C VAL A 326 6.89 -1.27 -25.22
N HIS A 327 6.23 -1.94 -26.17
CA HIS A 327 6.48 -3.34 -26.47
C HIS A 327 7.90 -3.57 -27.02
N ASP A 328 8.37 -2.69 -27.90
CA ASP A 328 9.69 -2.82 -28.53
C ASP A 328 10.84 -2.57 -27.51
N ILE A 329 10.69 -1.58 -26.61
CA ILE A 329 11.63 -1.36 -25.48
C ILE A 329 11.66 -2.57 -24.52
N MET A 330 10.52 -3.22 -24.31
CA MET A 330 10.41 -4.41 -23.46
C MET A 330 11.02 -5.66 -24.12
N GLN A 331 10.94 -5.79 -25.43
CA GLN A 331 11.56 -6.91 -26.16
C GLN A 331 13.08 -6.77 -26.24
N GLU A 332 13.59 -5.56 -26.48
CA GLU A 332 15.02 -5.28 -26.62
C GLU A 332 15.80 -5.50 -25.30
N LYS A 333 15.19 -5.17 -24.15
CA LYS A 333 15.77 -5.48 -22.82
C LYS A 333 15.45 -6.88 -22.32
N GLY A 334 14.39 -7.50 -22.83
CA GLY A 334 13.96 -8.85 -22.46
C GLY A 334 14.78 -9.96 -23.13
N SER A 335 15.30 -9.72 -24.33
CA SER A 335 16.23 -10.62 -25.03
C SER A 335 17.58 -10.69 -24.31
N ASP A 336 18.16 -9.56 -23.93
CA ASP A 336 19.43 -9.49 -23.18
C ASP A 336 19.34 -10.13 -21.79
N LEU A 337 18.22 -9.95 -21.08
CA LEU A 337 18.00 -10.63 -19.80
C LEU A 337 17.81 -12.14 -19.95
N ARG A 338 17.16 -12.61 -21.02
CA ARG A 338 16.95 -14.07 -21.25
C ARG A 338 18.23 -14.79 -21.66
N VAL A 339 19.15 -14.11 -22.34
CA VAL A 339 20.47 -14.65 -22.70
C VAL A 339 21.36 -14.72 -21.45
N ARG A 340 21.40 -13.68 -20.61
CA ARG A 340 22.15 -13.68 -19.34
C ARG A 340 21.60 -14.66 -18.30
N VAL A 341 20.28 -14.76 -18.12
CA VAL A 341 19.68 -15.70 -17.16
C VAL A 341 19.93 -17.16 -17.56
N LYS A 342 20.02 -17.47 -18.86
CA LYS A 342 20.39 -18.82 -19.33
C LYS A 342 21.87 -19.12 -19.18
N SER A 343 22.78 -18.15 -19.39
CA SER A 343 24.21 -18.35 -19.12
C SER A 343 24.48 -18.51 -17.62
N ASP A 344 23.77 -17.76 -16.78
CA ASP A 344 23.99 -17.77 -15.33
C ASP A 344 23.37 -19.02 -14.67
N LEU A 345 22.22 -19.51 -15.17
CA LEU A 345 21.65 -20.81 -14.74
C LEU A 345 22.46 -22.01 -15.26
N GLY A 346 23.11 -21.89 -16.43
CA GLY A 346 24.01 -22.90 -16.96
C GLY A 346 25.32 -23.03 -16.18
N ASN A 347 25.77 -21.94 -15.55
CA ASN A 347 26.98 -21.92 -14.73
C ASN A 347 26.74 -22.31 -13.26
N ILE A 348 25.53 -22.11 -12.73
CA ILE A 348 25.17 -22.52 -11.36
C ILE A 348 24.96 -24.04 -11.23
N THR A 349 24.64 -24.75 -12.32
CA THR A 349 24.43 -26.21 -12.30
C THR A 349 25.70 -27.05 -12.44
N LYS A 350 26.89 -26.42 -12.55
CA LYS A 350 28.19 -27.13 -12.59
C LYS A 350 29.10 -26.88 -11.38
N SER A 351 28.63 -26.18 -10.34
CA SER A 351 29.46 -25.89 -9.15
C SER A 351 28.62 -25.79 -7.87
N VAL A 352 27.96 -26.88 -7.47
CA VAL A 352 27.54 -27.10 -6.07
C VAL A 352 27.69 -28.60 -5.77
N HIS A 353 28.83 -28.97 -5.20
CA HIS A 353 29.03 -30.24 -4.50
C HIS A 353 28.55 -30.04 -3.06
N TRP A 354 27.55 -30.81 -2.61
CA TRP A 354 27.10 -30.81 -1.23
C TRP A 354 28.16 -31.48 -0.33
N PRO A 355 28.63 -30.85 0.76
CA PRO A 355 29.56 -31.49 1.69
C PRO A 355 28.85 -32.61 2.45
N LYS A 356 29.46 -33.80 2.48
CA LYS A 356 29.13 -34.85 3.44
C LYS A 356 29.84 -34.52 4.75
N ASP A 357 29.09 -34.44 5.85
CA ASP A 357 29.64 -34.35 7.19
C ASP A 357 30.41 -35.63 7.50
N ASN A 358 31.73 -35.50 7.62
CA ASN A 358 32.62 -36.46 8.25
C ASN A 358 33.13 -35.82 9.55
N THR A 359 32.78 -36.42 10.68
CA THR A 359 33.44 -36.18 11.97
C THR A 359 34.30 -37.40 12.29
N ASP A 360 35.61 -37.25 12.15
CA ASP A 360 36.67 -38.09 12.74
C ASP A 360 37.20 -37.32 13.97
N ASN A 361 37.68 -37.85 15.09
CA ASN A 361 38.08 -39.19 15.56
C ASN A 361 38.19 -39.09 17.09
N ASP A 362 37.98 -40.19 17.83
CA ASP A 362 39.02 -40.76 18.70
C ASP A 362 38.56 -42.04 19.40
N SER A 363 39.45 -43.03 19.36
CA SER A 363 39.36 -44.38 19.89
C SER A 363 39.69 -44.45 21.38
N THR A 364 38.99 -45.30 22.15
CA THR A 364 39.58 -46.23 23.15
C THR A 364 38.50 -47.13 23.80
N GLY A 365 38.75 -48.44 23.80
CA GLY A 365 38.57 -49.34 24.96
C GLY A 365 37.18 -49.72 25.51
N THR A 366 36.79 -50.98 25.27
CA THR A 366 36.29 -51.99 26.25
C THR A 366 35.09 -51.74 27.20
N ILE A 367 34.07 -52.58 26.98
CA ILE A 367 33.35 -53.50 27.93
C ILE A 367 32.31 -52.95 28.95
N GLU A 368 31.17 -53.68 28.98
CA GLU A 368 30.21 -54.02 30.07
C GLU A 368 28.95 -53.17 30.39
N TYR A 369 27.79 -53.85 30.22
CA TYR A 369 26.47 -53.91 30.94
C TYR A 369 26.05 -52.74 31.86
N ASP A 370 24.79 -52.35 32.07
CA ASP A 370 23.47 -53.02 32.14
C ASP A 370 22.43 -51.89 32.38
N VAL A 371 21.22 -51.90 31.81
CA VAL A 371 19.99 -51.41 32.49
C VAL A 371 18.74 -52.10 31.89
N PRO A 372 17.78 -52.56 32.71
CA PRO A 372 16.81 -53.60 32.34
C PRO A 372 15.48 -53.10 31.73
N ASP A 373 14.85 -54.06 31.05
CA ASP A 373 13.46 -54.10 30.61
C ASP A 373 12.42 -54.15 31.74
N ASN A 374 11.17 -53.90 31.33
CA ASN A 374 9.85 -54.19 31.92
C ASN A 374 9.06 -52.89 32.21
N ILE A 375 7.84 -52.68 31.73
CA ILE A 375 6.72 -53.62 31.60
C ILE A 375 5.79 -53.26 30.40
N LYS A 376 5.51 -54.31 29.62
CA LYS A 376 4.40 -54.56 28.67
C LYS A 376 3.01 -54.15 29.15
N GLN A 377 2.12 -53.84 28.20
CA GLN A 377 0.92 -54.67 27.91
C GLN A 377 0.29 -54.23 26.58
N TYR A 378 0.32 -55.10 25.55
CA TYR A 378 -0.78 -55.98 25.09
C TYR A 378 -1.98 -55.20 24.53
N SER A 379 -2.59 -55.47 23.37
CA SER A 379 -2.34 -56.37 22.24
C SER A 379 -3.50 -56.13 21.24
N GLU A 380 -3.18 -56.15 19.95
CA GLU A 380 -3.94 -56.68 18.80
C GLU A 380 -5.48 -56.77 18.85
N ASN A 381 -6.14 -56.24 17.82
CA ASN A 381 -6.96 -57.10 16.94
C ASN A 381 -7.42 -56.45 15.63
N LYS A 382 -7.27 -57.27 14.57
CA LYS A 382 -8.15 -57.44 13.40
C LYS A 382 -7.81 -56.77 12.06
N LEU A 383 -7.12 -57.58 11.26
CA LEU A 383 -7.08 -57.58 9.79
C LEU A 383 -8.33 -58.30 9.21
N GLU A 384 -8.48 -58.18 7.89
CA GLU A 384 -9.35 -58.91 6.93
C GLU A 384 -10.77 -58.36 6.70
N ASN A 385 -11.07 -57.87 5.48
CA ASN A 385 -11.29 -58.75 4.31
C ASN A 385 -11.46 -58.00 2.96
N MET A 386 -11.08 -58.72 1.90
CA MET A 386 -11.40 -58.56 0.45
C MET A 386 -10.31 -58.03 -0.50
N ASN A 387 -9.43 -58.97 -0.91
CA ASN A 387 -9.24 -59.50 -2.28
C ASN A 387 -10.01 -58.76 -3.42
N THR A 388 -9.52 -58.54 -4.64
CA THR A 388 -8.53 -59.26 -5.47
C THR A 388 -8.33 -58.48 -6.78
N SER A 389 -7.29 -58.88 -7.56
CA SER A 389 -7.06 -58.60 -9.00
C SER A 389 -6.47 -57.21 -9.32
N GLY A 390 -5.30 -57.06 -9.93
CA GLY A 390 -4.40 -57.98 -10.61
C GLY A 390 -3.53 -57.15 -11.58
N LYS A 391 -2.23 -57.52 -11.68
CA LYS A 391 -1.29 -57.45 -12.84
C LYS A 391 -1.40 -56.25 -13.81
N SER A 392 -0.36 -55.60 -14.35
CA SER A 392 1.10 -55.80 -14.43
C SER A 392 1.66 -54.76 -15.44
N HIS A 393 2.94 -54.40 -15.31
CA HIS A 393 3.85 -53.79 -16.32
C HIS A 393 3.55 -52.34 -16.81
N GLU A 394 4.49 -51.38 -16.70
CA GLU A 394 5.76 -51.20 -17.47
C GLU A 394 5.53 -51.31 -18.98
N GLU A 395 6.03 -50.49 -19.89
CA GLU A 395 6.97 -49.38 -19.90
C GLU A 395 6.84 -48.71 -21.30
N CYS A 396 7.08 -47.40 -21.36
CA CYS A 396 7.96 -46.69 -22.32
C CYS A 396 7.76 -46.67 -23.88
N LYS A 397 8.08 -45.48 -24.44
CA LYS A 397 8.47 -45.06 -25.81
C LYS A 397 7.35 -44.58 -26.76
N VAL A 398 7.25 -43.29 -27.14
CA VAL A 398 8.15 -42.36 -27.89
C VAL A 398 8.24 -42.67 -29.40
N LYS A 399 7.43 -42.00 -30.26
CA LYS A 399 7.85 -41.08 -31.37
C LYS A 399 6.76 -40.85 -32.45
N GLN A 400 6.51 -39.55 -32.69
CA GLN A 400 6.34 -38.84 -33.98
C GLN A 400 5.63 -39.51 -35.17
N LYS A 401 4.58 -38.85 -35.70
CA LYS A 401 4.63 -38.21 -37.04
C LYS A 401 3.48 -37.23 -37.27
N LYS A 402 3.84 -36.06 -37.82
CA LYS A 402 2.96 -35.08 -38.46
C LYS A 402 2.38 -35.66 -39.75
N LYS A 403 1.16 -35.23 -40.11
CA LYS A 403 0.74 -34.68 -41.43
C LYS A 403 -0.61 -35.23 -41.91
N SER A 404 -1.67 -34.49 -41.64
CA SER A 404 -2.83 -34.31 -42.54
C SER A 404 -3.63 -33.09 -42.08
N GLN A 405 -3.23 -31.94 -42.64
CA GLN A 405 -4.04 -30.73 -42.74
C GLN A 405 -4.83 -30.84 -44.04
N SER A 406 -6.16 -30.85 -43.95
CA SER A 406 -7.11 -30.19 -44.86
C SER A 406 -8.50 -30.73 -44.53
N GLU A 407 -9.54 -29.90 -44.60
CA GLU A 407 -10.98 -30.24 -44.43
C GLU A 407 -11.62 -30.06 -43.05
N LYS A 408 -11.09 -29.20 -42.17
CA LYS A 408 -11.88 -28.64 -41.04
C LYS A 408 -11.61 -27.15 -40.85
N SER A 409 -12.03 -26.35 -41.83
CA SER A 409 -11.99 -24.90 -41.72
C SER A 409 -13.10 -24.27 -42.54
N GLN A 410 -14.34 -24.67 -42.28
CA GLN A 410 -15.52 -23.88 -42.65
C GLN A 410 -16.76 -24.15 -41.77
N GLU A 411 -16.82 -25.25 -40.99
CA GLU A 411 -17.86 -25.46 -39.96
C GLU A 411 -17.47 -25.02 -38.53
N GLU A 412 -16.24 -24.56 -38.29
CA GLU A 412 -15.81 -24.07 -36.97
C GLU A 412 -16.02 -22.55 -36.76
N CYS A 413 -16.49 -21.80 -37.76
CA CYS A 413 -16.70 -20.35 -37.63
C CYS A 413 -18.09 -19.96 -37.07
N GLU A 414 -19.12 -20.79 -37.19
CA GLU A 414 -20.43 -20.52 -36.56
C GLU A 414 -20.62 -21.17 -35.18
N VAL A 415 -19.78 -22.16 -34.82
CA VAL A 415 -19.84 -22.81 -33.50
C VAL A 415 -18.97 -22.10 -32.45
N LYS A 416 -18.04 -21.23 -32.86
CA LYS A 416 -17.14 -20.49 -31.93
C LYS A 416 -17.62 -19.10 -31.51
N GLN A 417 -18.75 -18.60 -32.04
CA GLN A 417 -19.43 -17.41 -31.50
C GLN A 417 -20.52 -17.70 -30.44
N LYS A 418 -20.85 -18.98 -30.18
CA LYS A 418 -21.76 -19.38 -29.08
C LYS A 418 -21.08 -19.94 -27.81
N LYS A 419 -19.75 -19.98 -27.75
CA LYS A 419 -18.99 -20.50 -26.59
C LYS A 419 -18.00 -19.50 -25.98
N LYS A 420 -18.46 -18.28 -25.69
CA LYS A 420 -17.85 -17.34 -24.72
C LYS A 420 -18.89 -16.68 -23.78
N SER A 421 -19.91 -17.44 -23.37
CA SER A 421 -20.85 -17.02 -22.31
C SER A 421 -21.00 -18.07 -21.21
N HIS A 422 -19.91 -18.72 -20.81
CA HIS A 422 -19.93 -19.51 -19.58
C HIS A 422 -19.64 -18.61 -18.38
N GLY A 423 -20.73 -18.14 -17.79
CA GLY A 423 -20.75 -17.54 -16.46
C GLY A 423 -21.68 -16.33 -16.38
N ARG A 424 -22.90 -16.54 -15.87
CA ARG A 424 -23.92 -15.54 -15.44
C ARG A 424 -25.10 -15.29 -16.38
N ARG A 425 -25.98 -16.29 -16.54
CA ARG A 425 -27.43 -16.05 -16.44
C ARG A 425 -27.97 -16.98 -15.36
N SER A 426 -28.28 -16.43 -14.19
CA SER A 426 -28.71 -17.21 -13.02
C SER A 426 -30.21 -17.49 -13.00
N PHE A 427 -31.04 -16.62 -13.58
CA PHE A 427 -32.50 -16.76 -13.63
C PHE A 427 -33.02 -16.45 -15.03
N GLU A 428 -34.02 -17.19 -15.47
CA GLU A 428 -34.85 -16.84 -16.63
C GLU A 428 -35.78 -15.67 -16.30
N ALA A 429 -36.39 -15.06 -17.33
CA ALA A 429 -37.27 -13.91 -17.15
C ALA A 429 -38.52 -14.25 -16.33
N ALA A 430 -39.15 -15.39 -16.62
CA ALA A 430 -40.32 -15.89 -15.87
C ALA A 430 -39.96 -16.23 -14.41
N GLU A 431 -38.87 -16.97 -14.20
CA GLU A 431 -38.36 -17.30 -12.85
C GLU A 431 -38.02 -16.03 -12.04
N SER A 432 -37.45 -15.01 -12.70
CA SER A 432 -37.17 -13.73 -12.06
C SER A 432 -38.44 -13.01 -11.68
N SER A 433 -39.42 -12.92 -12.59
CA SER A 433 -40.69 -12.22 -12.34
C SER A 433 -41.41 -12.85 -11.15
N GLU A 434 -41.52 -14.17 -11.15
CA GLU A 434 -42.15 -14.97 -10.10
C GLU A 434 -41.48 -14.76 -8.73
N LEU A 435 -40.13 -14.80 -8.69
CA LEU A 435 -39.37 -14.58 -7.46
C LEU A 435 -39.54 -13.16 -6.92
N LEU A 436 -39.52 -12.16 -7.81
CA LEU A 436 -39.65 -10.76 -7.43
C LEU A 436 -41.08 -10.42 -6.95
N GLU A 437 -42.09 -11.07 -7.51
CA GLU A 437 -43.49 -10.94 -7.07
C GLU A 437 -43.66 -11.53 -5.65
N LEU A 438 -43.17 -12.76 -5.44
CA LEU A 438 -43.26 -13.47 -4.14
C LEU A 438 -42.55 -12.75 -2.99
N CYS A 439 -41.47 -12.01 -3.29
CA CYS A 439 -40.61 -11.35 -2.30
C CYS A 439 -40.64 -9.82 -2.37
N ASN A 440 -41.65 -9.22 -3.04
CA ASN A 440 -41.70 -7.78 -3.27
C ASN A 440 -41.70 -6.97 -1.97
N ASP A 441 -42.42 -7.41 -0.95
CA ASP A 441 -42.46 -6.77 0.37
C ASP A 441 -41.09 -6.81 1.08
N LEU A 442 -40.34 -7.91 0.95
CA LEU A 442 -38.99 -8.04 1.51
C LEU A 442 -37.99 -7.08 0.82
N ILE A 443 -38.15 -6.86 -0.49
CA ILE A 443 -37.36 -5.88 -1.25
C ILE A 443 -37.66 -4.46 -0.76
N LEU A 444 -38.94 -4.14 -0.51
CA LEU A 444 -39.39 -2.83 -0.03
C LEU A 444 -38.97 -2.56 1.42
N LYS A 445 -39.03 -3.56 2.31
CA LYS A 445 -38.59 -3.48 3.72
C LYS A 445 -37.07 -3.24 3.86
N GLY A 446 -36.28 -3.56 2.83
CA GLY A 446 -34.86 -3.22 2.78
C GLY A 446 -33.96 -4.07 3.70
N ASN A 447 -34.45 -5.12 4.33
CA ASN A 447 -33.64 -6.10 5.04
C ASN A 447 -34.00 -7.51 4.56
N ILE A 448 -33.26 -8.01 3.55
CA ILE A 448 -33.53 -9.32 2.95
C ILE A 448 -32.73 -10.37 3.73
N LYS A 449 -33.36 -11.01 4.73
CA LYS A 449 -32.76 -12.13 5.46
C LYS A 449 -32.99 -13.44 4.74
N LYS A 450 -31.94 -14.29 4.69
CA LYS A 450 -32.02 -15.61 4.04
C LYS A 450 -33.13 -16.48 4.64
N SER A 451 -33.34 -16.45 5.95
CA SER A 451 -34.39 -17.20 6.65
C SER A 451 -35.80 -16.81 6.18
N GLU A 452 -36.09 -15.51 6.10
CA GLU A 452 -37.38 -14.97 5.67
C GLU A 452 -37.65 -15.27 4.18
N VAL A 453 -36.61 -15.22 3.35
CA VAL A 453 -36.69 -15.63 1.94
C VAL A 453 -36.95 -17.13 1.82
N MET A 454 -36.29 -17.96 2.64
CA MET A 454 -36.50 -19.41 2.66
C MET A 454 -37.93 -19.76 3.07
N GLU A 455 -38.42 -19.15 4.14
CA GLU A 455 -39.79 -19.33 4.62
C GLU A 455 -40.82 -18.91 3.56
N ARG A 456 -40.63 -17.74 2.91
CA ARG A 456 -41.56 -17.24 1.90
C ARG A 456 -41.61 -18.11 0.65
N VAL A 457 -40.43 -18.50 0.13
CA VAL A 457 -40.33 -19.26 -1.11
C VAL A 457 -40.72 -20.73 -0.89
N SER A 458 -40.36 -21.34 0.25
CA SER A 458 -40.75 -22.72 0.56
C SER A 458 -42.19 -22.85 1.07
N GLY A 459 -42.75 -21.79 1.65
CA GLY A 459 -44.11 -21.77 2.20
C GLY A 459 -45.23 -21.71 1.15
N SER A 460 -44.96 -21.13 -0.02
CA SER A 460 -45.94 -21.00 -1.11
C SER A 460 -45.86 -22.15 -2.12
N VAL A 461 -47.01 -22.60 -2.64
CA VAL A 461 -47.08 -23.58 -3.75
C VAL A 461 -46.32 -23.07 -4.98
N ARG A 462 -46.53 -21.78 -5.35
CA ARG A 462 -45.81 -21.09 -6.44
C ARG A 462 -44.30 -21.10 -6.21
N GLY A 463 -43.87 -20.82 -4.98
CA GLY A 463 -42.45 -20.82 -4.62
C GLY A 463 -41.79 -22.21 -4.58
N ARG A 464 -42.52 -23.26 -4.19
CA ARG A 464 -42.04 -24.65 -4.26
C ARG A 464 -41.84 -25.13 -5.70
N ILE A 465 -42.76 -24.79 -6.61
CA ILE A 465 -42.62 -25.07 -8.04
C ILE A 465 -41.39 -24.35 -8.61
N LEU A 466 -41.22 -23.07 -8.28
CA LEU A 466 -40.03 -22.30 -8.67
C LEU A 466 -38.73 -22.95 -8.16
N LEU A 467 -38.71 -23.44 -6.91
CA LEU A 467 -37.53 -24.13 -6.35
C LEU A 467 -37.21 -25.43 -7.10
N LEU A 468 -38.22 -26.23 -7.46
CA LEU A 468 -38.02 -27.47 -8.21
C LEU A 468 -37.41 -27.18 -9.59
N ASN A 469 -37.94 -26.18 -10.29
CA ASN A 469 -37.41 -25.75 -11.60
C ASN A 469 -35.97 -25.21 -11.51
N LEU A 470 -35.68 -24.43 -10.46
CA LEU A 470 -34.33 -23.90 -10.24
C LEU A 470 -33.35 -25.00 -9.79
N GLN A 471 -33.80 -26.00 -9.02
CA GLN A 471 -32.96 -27.12 -8.58
C GLN A 471 -32.56 -28.02 -9.74
N SER A 472 -33.50 -28.33 -10.64
CA SER A 472 -33.21 -29.14 -11.83
C SER A 472 -32.22 -28.45 -12.78
N ARG A 473 -32.27 -27.11 -12.87
CA ARG A 473 -31.43 -26.33 -13.79
C ARG A 473 -30.10 -25.85 -13.22
N LEU A 474 -30.04 -25.46 -11.95
CA LEU A 474 -28.89 -24.79 -11.33
C LEU A 474 -28.11 -25.64 -10.32
N GLY A 475 -28.62 -26.82 -9.95
CA GLY A 475 -28.06 -27.70 -8.94
C GLY A 475 -28.28 -27.21 -7.50
N CYS A 476 -28.34 -28.17 -6.55
CA CYS A 476 -28.81 -27.90 -5.18
C CYS A 476 -27.81 -27.13 -4.29
N LYS A 477 -26.50 -27.17 -4.57
CA LYS A 477 -25.47 -26.73 -3.61
C LYS A 477 -25.43 -25.22 -3.32
N GLU A 478 -26.09 -24.36 -4.12
CA GLU A 478 -26.08 -22.90 -3.88
C GLU A 478 -27.39 -22.15 -4.25
N ILE A 479 -28.52 -22.85 -4.39
CA ILE A 479 -29.77 -22.23 -4.88
C ILE A 479 -30.23 -21.03 -4.03
N TRP A 480 -30.19 -21.15 -2.71
CA TRP A 480 -30.61 -20.10 -1.79
C TRP A 480 -29.71 -18.86 -1.82
N LYS A 481 -28.42 -19.05 -2.08
CA LYS A 481 -27.47 -17.97 -2.27
C LYS A 481 -27.80 -17.19 -3.54
N LYS A 482 -28.08 -17.89 -4.65
CA LYS A 482 -28.49 -17.28 -5.93
C LYS A 482 -29.80 -16.50 -5.82
N ILE A 483 -30.79 -17.05 -5.11
CA ILE A 483 -32.07 -16.37 -4.84
C ILE A 483 -31.84 -15.09 -4.03
N THR A 484 -31.05 -15.18 -2.95
CA THR A 484 -30.75 -14.02 -2.09
C THR A 484 -30.00 -12.93 -2.88
N ASP A 485 -28.99 -13.30 -3.67
CA ASP A 485 -28.20 -12.38 -4.48
C ASP A 485 -29.06 -11.67 -5.55
N ARG A 486 -30.03 -12.38 -6.15
CA ARG A 486 -30.96 -11.82 -7.12
C ARG A 486 -31.86 -10.76 -6.48
N LEU A 487 -32.43 -11.05 -5.31
CA LEU A 487 -33.27 -10.10 -4.57
C LEU A 487 -32.48 -8.86 -4.12
N GLN A 488 -31.23 -9.04 -3.67
CA GLN A 488 -30.35 -7.93 -3.31
C GLN A 488 -29.96 -7.07 -4.52
N THR A 489 -29.74 -7.69 -5.68
CA THR A 489 -29.43 -6.99 -6.93
C THR A 489 -30.61 -6.12 -7.37
N GLU A 490 -31.83 -6.68 -7.33
CA GLU A 490 -33.05 -5.95 -7.69
C GLU A 490 -33.32 -4.78 -6.73
N ARG A 491 -33.11 -4.99 -5.42
CA ARG A 491 -33.20 -3.90 -4.44
C ARG A 491 -32.25 -2.74 -4.77
N LYS A 492 -30.99 -3.04 -5.09
CA LYS A 492 -29.99 -2.01 -5.44
C LYS A 492 -30.41 -1.25 -6.70
N ARG A 493 -31.00 -1.92 -7.69
CA ARG A 493 -31.55 -1.30 -8.90
C ARG A 493 -32.69 -0.32 -8.55
N ARG A 494 -33.70 -0.77 -7.81
CA ARG A 494 -34.84 0.09 -7.40
C ARG A 494 -34.43 1.27 -6.51
N TYR A 495 -33.41 1.09 -5.66
CA TYR A 495 -32.84 2.19 -4.88
C TYR A 495 -32.17 3.22 -5.78
N LYS A 496 -31.38 2.80 -6.77
CA LYS A 496 -30.77 3.71 -7.75
C LYS A 496 -31.83 4.46 -8.56
N GLU A 497 -32.88 3.79 -9.01
CA GLU A 497 -33.97 4.43 -9.76
C GLU A 497 -34.72 5.48 -8.94
N ARG A 498 -35.00 5.19 -7.66
CA ARG A 498 -35.58 6.17 -6.72
C ARG A 498 -34.68 7.37 -6.46
N VAL A 499 -33.36 7.17 -6.37
CA VAL A 499 -32.39 8.25 -6.11
C VAL A 499 -32.07 9.03 -7.40
N SER A 500 -32.20 8.41 -8.57
CA SER A 500 -31.97 9.00 -9.89
C SER A 500 -33.10 9.92 -10.37
N TRP A 501 -34.26 9.91 -9.69
CA TRP A 501 -35.44 10.72 -10.05
C TRP A 501 -35.51 12.10 -9.37
N TYR A 502 -34.41 12.56 -8.75
CA TYR A 502 -34.30 13.92 -8.25
C TYR A 502 -33.43 14.76 -9.19
N PRO A 503 -34.02 15.54 -10.11
CA PRO A 503 -33.32 16.63 -10.76
C PRO A 503 -33.20 17.79 -9.77
N PHE A 504 -32.06 18.47 -9.81
CA PHE A 504 -31.69 19.67 -9.03
C PHE A 504 -31.10 19.45 -7.63
N GLY A 505 -29.80 19.73 -7.56
CA GLY A 505 -29.05 19.88 -6.33
C GLY A 505 -29.57 21.03 -5.47
N ARG A 506 -30.07 20.69 -4.29
CA ARG A 506 -29.88 21.43 -3.04
C ARG A 506 -29.72 20.41 -1.90
N PRO A 507 -28.94 20.71 -0.84
CA PRO A 507 -28.71 19.80 0.25
C PRO A 507 -29.97 19.73 1.13
N TYR A 508 -30.50 18.53 1.39
CA TYR A 508 -31.64 18.36 2.29
C TYR A 508 -31.16 18.22 3.75
N PRO A 509 -31.63 19.09 4.67
CA PRO A 509 -31.56 18.89 6.11
C PRO A 509 -32.80 18.14 6.63
N ALA A 510 -32.67 17.50 7.80
CA ALA A 510 -33.75 17.08 8.71
C ALA A 510 -34.80 16.03 8.24
N VAL A 511 -34.39 14.75 8.07
CA VAL A 511 -35.26 13.56 8.33
C VAL A 511 -34.40 12.35 8.74
N TRP A 512 -33.59 12.46 9.80
CA TRP A 512 -32.81 11.31 10.33
C TRP A 512 -32.92 11.17 11.84
N GLU A 513 -34.01 11.63 12.43
CA GLU A 513 -34.24 11.52 13.88
C GLU A 513 -34.94 10.22 14.31
N ASN A 514 -35.22 9.26 13.40
CA ASN A 514 -35.96 8.05 13.79
C ASN A 514 -35.61 6.72 13.09
N MET A 515 -34.35 6.51 12.69
CA MET A 515 -33.89 5.17 12.26
C MET A 515 -32.59 4.74 12.97
N GLY A 516 -32.63 4.80 14.29
CA GLY A 516 -31.73 4.03 15.14
C GLY A 516 -32.35 2.69 15.45
N THR A 517 -31.88 1.62 14.79
CA THR A 517 -31.76 0.24 15.30
C THR A 517 -31.55 -0.72 14.11
N PHE A 518 -30.82 -1.80 14.38
CA PHE A 518 -30.62 -3.00 13.55
C PHE A 518 -29.39 -3.06 12.61
N LEU A 519 -28.39 -3.76 13.16
CA LEU A 519 -27.43 -4.69 12.54
C LEU A 519 -25.96 -4.24 12.45
N GLY A 520 -25.17 -4.80 13.37
CA GLY A 520 -23.74 -5.00 13.26
C GLY A 520 -23.35 -6.40 12.77
N ARG A 521 -22.02 -6.56 12.64
CA ARG A 521 -21.19 -7.78 12.46
C ARG A 521 -21.18 -8.40 11.04
N THR A 522 -20.06 -8.85 10.44
CA THR A 522 -18.59 -8.82 10.62
C THR A 522 -18.00 -9.02 9.19
N ASN A 523 -16.79 -8.61 8.81
CA ASN A 523 -15.48 -9.28 8.92
C ASN A 523 -14.47 -8.38 8.18
N ASN A 524 -13.33 -8.03 8.77
CA ASN A 524 -12.15 -7.61 7.98
C ASN A 524 -10.87 -7.71 8.82
N PRO A 525 -9.72 -8.13 8.23
CA PRO A 525 -8.48 -8.34 8.95
C PRO A 525 -7.74 -7.02 9.19
N ASN A 526 -7.02 -7.02 10.30
CA ASN A 526 -6.24 -5.93 10.89
C ASN A 526 -4.99 -5.59 10.06
N PRO A 527 -4.69 -4.30 9.84
CA PRO A 527 -3.30 -3.86 9.88
C PRO A 527 -3.13 -2.73 10.90
N ASN A 528 -2.29 -3.05 11.89
CA ASN A 528 -1.84 -2.22 13.01
C ASN A 528 -1.32 -0.82 12.57
N PRO A 529 -1.92 0.30 13.03
CA PRO A 529 -1.33 1.62 12.88
C PRO A 529 -0.75 2.12 14.22
N ASN A 530 0.57 2.11 14.34
CA ASN A 530 1.30 2.83 15.39
C ASN A 530 1.10 4.36 15.21
N PRO A 531 0.42 5.07 16.14
CA PRO A 531 0.21 6.52 16.06
C PRO A 531 1.30 7.25 16.86
N ASN A 532 2.08 8.09 16.19
CA ASN A 532 2.96 9.05 16.85
C ASN A 532 2.20 10.40 16.98
N PRO A 533 1.77 10.83 18.18
CA PRO A 533 1.17 12.13 18.38
C PRO A 533 2.26 13.14 18.74
N ASN A 534 2.36 14.25 18.01
CA ASN A 534 2.87 15.46 18.64
C ASN A 534 2.04 16.67 18.17
N PRO A 535 1.23 17.27 19.05
CA PRO A 535 0.56 18.53 18.77
C PRO A 535 1.58 19.67 18.89
N ASN A 536 1.67 20.53 17.88
CA ASN A 536 2.43 21.78 17.99
C ASN A 536 1.46 22.89 18.45
N PRO A 537 1.54 23.41 19.68
CA PRO A 537 0.93 24.68 20.02
C PRO A 537 1.81 25.80 19.46
N ASN A 538 1.20 26.76 18.77
CA ASN A 538 1.86 27.99 18.34
C ASN A 538 1.51 29.10 19.34
N PRO A 539 2.38 29.45 20.31
CA PRO A 539 2.24 30.69 21.05
C PRO A 539 2.97 31.80 20.27
N ASN A 540 2.23 32.82 19.86
CA ASN A 540 2.79 34.08 19.40
C ASN A 540 2.79 35.06 20.58
N PRO A 541 3.93 35.37 21.22
CA PRO A 541 4.01 36.51 22.13
C PRO A 541 4.52 37.72 21.34
N ASN A 542 3.65 38.72 21.19
CA ASN A 542 4.06 40.08 20.85
C ASN A 542 4.31 40.85 22.15
N PRO A 543 5.50 41.41 22.37
CA PRO A 543 5.64 42.55 23.28
C PRO A 543 6.37 43.71 22.59
N ASN A 544 5.68 44.85 22.43
CA ASN A 544 6.37 46.12 22.44
C ASN A 544 5.46 47.23 23.01
N PRO A 545 5.71 47.67 24.25
CA PRO A 545 5.41 49.04 24.67
C PRO A 545 6.72 49.78 24.93
N ASN A 546 7.02 50.79 24.13
CA ASN A 546 8.09 51.74 24.40
C ASN A 546 7.47 53.05 24.91
N PRO A 547 7.67 53.45 26.18
CA PRO A 547 7.49 54.83 26.61
C PRO A 547 8.87 55.47 26.79
N ASN A 548 9.16 56.53 26.02
CA ASN A 548 10.29 57.41 26.28
C ASN A 548 9.76 58.78 26.74
N PRO A 549 10.02 59.22 27.98
CA PRO A 549 9.92 60.62 28.35
C PRO A 549 11.32 61.24 28.40
N ASN A 550 11.58 62.22 27.54
CA ASN A 550 12.75 63.09 27.66
C ASN A 550 12.31 64.45 28.22
N PRO A 551 12.71 64.86 29.44
CA PRO A 551 12.57 66.24 29.89
C PRO A 551 13.83 67.02 29.53
N ASN A 552 13.66 68.09 28.75
CA ASN A 552 14.72 69.05 28.46
C ASN A 552 14.68 70.18 29.50
N PRO A 553 15.79 70.53 30.19
CA PRO A 553 15.84 71.73 31.01
C PRO A 553 16.58 72.88 30.31
N LYS A 554 16.04 74.10 30.44
CA LYS A 554 16.71 75.42 30.61
C LYS A 554 15.75 76.56 30.22
N PRO A 555 15.86 77.77 30.81
CA PRO A 555 16.41 78.19 32.10
C PRO A 555 15.37 78.21 33.23
#